data_AF-A0A8T6EFA8-F1
#
_entry.id   AF-A0A8T6EFA8-F1
#
_cell.length_a   1.000
_cell.length_b   1.000
_cell.length_c   1.000
_cell.angle_alpha   90.00
_cell.angle_beta   90.00
_cell.angle_gamma   90.00
#
_symmetry.space_group_name_H-M   'P 1'
#
loop_
_entity.id
_entity.type
_entity.pdbx_description
1 polymer ?
#
loop_
_entity_poly.entity_id
_entity_poly.type
_entity_poly.pdbx_seq_one_letter_code
_entity_poly.pdbx_strand_id
1 'polypeptide(L)'
;MKKLRKFQWFIVGGTSMVLVTASVFLYLHFSSKANGQDNKFGTLNTNALNALGLEQSSQTNLDHLTPAEALDELVKIESNFQRTASLYAYLADVNESDLVNLLRLTESIERASIRSNFQTTILRKIATVDPNQALDWITDVSKIRRIPLLKRLFHDWSITNLKQAIEGAKSLIGTERRAALEAILSTREDLSSSILLDIAQELGLEEFALLQISANQAHKLLENPSAAWDVIVNDNVGDAEQLDLFQLVASTWKEDEGLDVLSRAATVFPHENDHLALSKVIEEVVGGELEEAFDYVRNLSKEDRGQLPAALAMVAARVNPELALNEIASWSDDPIHTHLERIASTTWAESDPRGMLNKLELVPQFTRADALEIAFTHLAYVSPQEAIKNLERANEFLSTKTLLPAIIAEQWSQADPEAALEWSLSYAGSKPELRKSLIRSLFRNVVANDIERALELSSEIRSTYIRFFSEAKYDIVEKLAQMGRLDEAISRLPMLDKNETHFAIKDLGWRLVEAGEPYAAIELGANIPTPDPSMIITGPASYFSGVFGLWASRDPQQLFDSLQSLTSPLLRSMAARTLINRHKSRPTLSEESIKDAEKLLSEYPITENMHLLELQLQDEKGLIDLDQMVLPSDWVE
;
A
#
# COMPACT_ATOMS: atom_id res chain seq x y z
N MET A 1 42.91 33.68 11.12
CA MET A 1 42.09 34.89 11.32
C MET A 1 40.76 34.90 10.54
N LYS A 2 40.71 34.65 9.22
CA LYS A 2 39.42 34.46 8.49
C LYS A 2 38.62 33.22 8.97
N LYS A 3 39.28 32.13 9.35
CA LYS A 3 38.63 30.95 9.99
C LYS A 3 38.10 31.22 11.42
N LEU A 4 38.70 32.18 12.15
CA LEU A 4 38.24 32.61 13.48
C LEU A 4 36.99 33.52 13.42
N ARG A 5 36.79 34.27 12.33
CA ARG A 5 35.57 35.07 12.12
C ARG A 5 34.33 34.25 11.75
N LYS A 6 34.50 33.06 11.12
CA LYS A 6 33.39 32.09 10.93
C LYS A 6 33.01 31.40 12.25
N PHE A 7 33.99 31.14 13.12
CA PHE A 7 33.75 30.54 14.45
C PHE A 7 33.02 31.49 15.41
N GLN A 8 33.23 32.82 15.29
CA GLN A 8 32.49 33.83 16.07
C GLN A 8 31.01 33.99 15.66
N TRP A 9 30.64 33.68 14.41
CA TRP A 9 29.22 33.65 14.01
C TRP A 9 28.48 32.42 14.58
N PHE A 10 29.20 31.33 14.82
CA PHE A 10 28.63 30.09 15.37
C PHE A 10 28.33 30.17 16.88
N ILE A 11 28.99 31.09 17.60
CA ILE A 11 28.86 31.22 19.07
C ILE A 11 27.73 32.18 19.51
N VAL A 12 27.25 33.06 18.62
CA VAL A 12 26.28 34.11 19.01
C VAL A 12 24.81 33.62 18.98
N GLY A 13 24.51 32.44 18.42
CA GLY A 13 23.13 31.94 18.29
C GLY A 13 22.65 30.94 19.34
N GLY A 14 23.53 30.06 19.86
CA GLY A 14 23.08 28.85 20.58
C GLY A 14 23.62 28.67 22.00
N THR A 15 24.91 28.94 22.25
CA THR A 15 25.55 28.64 23.55
C THR A 15 25.14 29.59 24.67
N SER A 16 24.75 30.83 24.35
CA SER A 16 24.24 31.79 25.33
C SER A 16 22.90 31.33 25.93
N MET A 17 22.05 30.69 25.14
CA MET A 17 20.76 30.17 25.60
C MET A 17 20.94 28.92 26.47
N VAL A 18 21.87 28.03 26.11
CA VAL A 18 22.19 26.82 26.89
C VAL A 18 22.78 27.15 28.27
N LEU A 19 23.72 28.10 28.36
CA LEU A 19 24.32 28.52 29.64
C LEU A 19 23.33 29.23 30.57
N VAL A 20 22.44 30.05 30.02
CA VAL A 20 21.39 30.73 30.80
C VAL A 20 20.31 29.75 31.23
N THR A 21 19.90 28.82 30.36
CA THR A 21 18.94 27.75 30.72
C THR A 21 19.53 26.85 31.79
N ALA A 22 20.81 26.47 31.69
CA ALA A 22 21.50 25.70 32.73
C ALA A 22 21.60 26.47 34.06
N SER A 23 21.84 27.79 34.03
CA SER A 23 21.92 28.63 35.22
C SER A 23 20.56 28.80 35.92
N VAL A 24 19.49 29.02 35.14
CA VAL A 24 18.10 29.09 35.64
C VAL A 24 17.65 27.72 36.15
N PHE A 25 18.03 26.63 35.47
CA PHE A 25 17.68 25.26 35.86
C PHE A 25 18.41 24.82 37.14
N LEU A 26 19.71 25.12 37.28
CA LEU A 26 20.46 24.90 38.52
C LEU A 26 19.83 25.69 39.67
N TYR A 27 19.46 26.95 39.45
CA TYR A 27 18.78 27.79 40.44
C TYR A 27 17.43 27.19 40.90
N LEU A 28 16.57 26.78 39.96
CA LEU A 28 15.27 26.17 40.26
C LEU A 28 15.41 24.81 40.97
N HIS A 29 16.41 24.00 40.60
CA HIS A 29 16.70 22.71 41.25
C HIS A 29 17.18 22.88 42.70
N PHE A 30 17.99 23.91 42.99
CA PHE A 30 18.41 24.21 44.36
C PHE A 30 17.31 24.87 45.20
N SER A 31 16.41 25.65 44.59
CA SER A 31 15.28 26.29 45.28
C SER A 31 14.23 25.28 45.75
N SER A 32 13.89 24.25 44.97
CA SER A 32 12.83 23.29 45.36
C SER A 32 13.23 22.40 46.56
N LYS A 33 14.54 22.16 46.76
CA LYS A 33 15.06 21.43 47.92
C LYS A 33 15.05 22.24 49.22
N ALA A 34 14.81 23.56 49.17
CA ALA A 34 14.92 24.46 50.31
C ALA A 34 13.58 24.80 50.99
N ASN A 35 12.44 24.24 50.54
CA ASN A 35 11.08 24.57 51.00
C ASN A 35 10.72 24.19 52.46
N GLY A 36 11.72 24.08 53.34
CA GLY A 36 11.54 23.85 54.77
C GLY A 36 11.98 24.99 55.70
N GLN A 37 12.62 26.07 55.23
CA GLN A 37 13.06 27.17 56.11
C GLN A 37 12.89 28.58 55.51
N ASP A 38 12.29 29.46 56.33
CA ASP A 38 12.11 30.92 56.28
C ASP A 38 12.41 31.69 54.97
N ASN A 39 11.39 32.44 54.54
CA ASN A 39 11.19 33.44 53.46
C ASN A 39 12.34 34.43 53.11
N LYS A 40 13.61 34.00 53.04
CA LYS A 40 14.76 34.85 52.65
C LYS A 40 15.07 34.87 51.15
N PHE A 41 14.33 34.12 50.32
CA PHE A 41 14.61 34.00 48.89
C PHE A 41 13.95 35.05 47.99
N GLY A 42 12.92 35.76 48.45
CA GLY A 42 12.27 36.83 47.66
C GLY A 42 13.23 37.95 47.21
N THR A 43 14.26 38.25 48.01
CA THR A 43 15.30 39.24 47.68
C THR A 43 16.40 38.74 46.74
N LEU A 44 16.53 37.42 46.52
CA LEU A 44 17.49 36.85 45.56
C LEU A 44 16.94 36.87 44.13
N ASN A 45 15.62 36.78 43.96
CA ASN A 45 14.93 36.80 42.68
C ASN A 45 15.17 38.12 41.91
N THR A 46 15.06 39.25 42.60
CA THR A 46 15.26 40.60 42.01
C THR A 46 16.70 40.81 41.53
N ASN A 47 17.71 40.39 42.29
CA ASN A 47 19.11 40.60 41.92
C ASN A 47 19.57 39.74 40.73
N ALA A 48 19.08 38.48 40.62
CA ALA A 48 19.39 37.60 39.50
C ALA A 48 18.72 38.08 38.19
N LEU A 49 17.47 38.52 38.26
CA LEU A 49 16.77 39.12 37.12
C LEU A 49 17.43 40.43 36.67
N ASN A 50 17.85 41.28 37.61
CA ASN A 50 18.56 42.51 37.29
C ASN A 50 19.92 42.23 36.62
N ALA A 51 20.65 41.19 37.04
CA ALA A 51 21.93 40.81 36.41
C ALA A 51 21.79 40.29 34.96
N LEU A 52 20.60 39.80 34.58
CA LEU A 52 20.28 39.37 33.21
C LEU A 52 19.69 40.49 32.33
N GLY A 53 19.66 41.74 32.82
CA GLY A 53 19.06 42.88 32.11
C GLY A 53 17.54 42.79 32.02
N LEU A 54 16.90 42.06 32.94
CA LEU A 54 15.45 41.85 32.98
C LEU A 54 14.74 42.84 33.94
N GLU A 55 15.22 44.08 34.02
CA GLU A 55 14.67 45.10 34.94
C GLU A 55 13.18 45.40 34.70
N GLN A 56 12.65 45.16 33.49
CA GLN A 56 11.22 45.28 33.21
C GLN A 56 10.38 44.11 33.73
N SER A 57 10.95 42.90 33.84
CA SER A 57 10.20 41.76 34.39
C SER A 57 10.19 41.74 35.92
N SER A 58 11.13 42.42 36.59
CA SER A 58 11.12 42.57 38.04
C SER A 58 10.18 43.70 38.52
N GLN A 59 9.68 44.56 37.62
CA GLN A 59 8.73 45.63 37.94
C GLN A 59 7.26 45.18 37.92
N THR A 60 6.94 44.10 37.20
CA THR A 60 5.59 43.52 37.24
C THR A 60 5.49 42.71 38.54
N ASN A 61 4.89 43.30 39.57
CA ASN A 61 4.62 42.63 40.83
C ASN A 61 3.51 41.58 40.62
N LEU A 62 3.89 40.42 40.07
CA LEU A 62 2.98 39.32 39.76
C LEU A 62 2.44 38.63 41.02
N ASP A 63 3.13 38.77 42.16
CA ASP A 63 2.83 38.09 43.43
C ASP A 63 1.47 38.48 44.04
N HIS A 64 0.89 39.60 43.59
CA HIS A 64 -0.43 40.07 44.03
C HIS A 64 -1.55 39.82 43.02
N LEU A 65 -1.21 39.30 41.84
CA LEU A 65 -2.17 39.06 40.77
C LEU A 65 -2.79 37.67 40.93
N THR A 66 -4.04 37.53 40.50
CA THR A 66 -4.64 36.20 40.30
C THR A 66 -3.93 35.48 39.15
N PRO A 67 -4.01 34.13 39.06
CA PRO A 67 -3.41 33.38 37.96
C PRO A 67 -3.79 33.85 36.55
N ALA A 68 -5.04 34.33 36.38
CA ALA A 68 -5.50 34.88 35.11
C ALA A 68 -4.86 36.24 34.80
N GLU A 69 -4.83 37.14 35.79
CA GLU A 69 -4.21 38.47 35.63
C GLU A 69 -2.70 38.36 35.38
N ALA A 70 -2.01 37.47 36.09
CA ALA A 70 -0.59 37.21 35.86
C ALA A 70 -0.32 36.70 34.44
N LEU A 71 -1.16 35.80 33.93
CA LEU A 71 -1.05 35.28 32.57
C LEU A 71 -1.25 36.40 31.52
N ASP A 72 -2.25 37.26 31.72
CA ASP A 72 -2.53 38.40 30.85
C ASP A 72 -1.37 39.40 30.81
N GLU A 73 -0.75 39.70 31.96
CA GLU A 73 0.44 40.55 32.02
C GLU A 73 1.64 39.90 31.31
N LEU A 74 1.86 38.59 31.50
CA LEU A 74 2.94 37.86 30.83
C LEU A 74 2.77 37.88 29.30
N VAL A 75 1.55 37.76 28.77
CA VAL A 75 1.29 37.80 27.31
C VAL A 75 1.70 39.15 26.70
N LYS A 76 1.61 40.26 27.45
CA LYS A 76 1.98 41.61 26.98
C LYS A 76 3.48 41.82 26.80
N ILE A 77 4.33 40.99 27.41
CA ILE A 77 5.79 41.11 27.27
C ILE A 77 6.17 40.82 25.82
N GLU A 78 6.76 41.77 25.10
CA GLU A 78 7.03 41.63 23.66
C GLU A 78 8.10 40.57 23.35
N SER A 79 9.19 40.57 24.13
CA SER A 79 10.32 39.65 23.92
C SER A 79 9.97 38.22 24.35
N ASN A 80 10.11 37.26 23.44
CA ASN A 80 9.89 35.84 23.73
C ASN A 80 10.79 35.33 24.87
N PHE A 81 12.03 35.82 24.94
CA PHE A 81 12.97 35.44 26.01
C PHE A 81 12.49 35.98 27.37
N GLN A 82 12.21 37.29 27.46
CA GLN A 82 11.75 37.90 28.70
C GLN A 82 10.44 37.30 29.18
N ARG A 83 9.51 37.04 28.24
CA ARG A 83 8.23 36.39 28.52
C ARG A 83 8.41 35.01 29.14
N THR A 84 9.26 34.19 28.53
CA THR A 84 9.54 32.82 29.01
C THR A 84 10.24 32.84 30.37
N ALA A 85 11.24 33.73 30.55
CA ALA A 85 11.93 33.88 31.84
C ALA A 85 10.99 34.34 32.96
N SER A 86 10.09 35.30 32.67
CA SER A 86 9.10 35.79 33.62
C SER A 86 8.08 34.71 33.99
N LEU A 87 7.66 33.89 33.01
CA LEU A 87 6.82 32.73 33.27
C LEU A 87 7.52 31.72 34.20
N TYR A 88 8.80 31.41 33.98
CA TYR A 88 9.55 30.53 34.89
C TYR A 88 9.67 31.10 36.30
N ALA A 89 9.94 32.40 36.43
CA ALA A 89 10.01 33.07 37.73
C ALA A 89 8.66 32.99 38.45
N TYR A 90 7.56 33.30 37.76
CA TYR A 90 6.21 33.18 38.30
C TYR A 90 5.89 31.75 38.72
N LEU A 91 6.16 30.75 37.87
CA LEU A 91 5.91 29.33 38.17
C LEU A 91 6.79 28.76 39.30
N ALA A 92 7.81 29.48 39.76
CA ALA A 92 8.58 29.06 40.93
C ALA A 92 7.78 29.17 42.23
N ASP A 93 6.90 30.17 42.32
CA ASP A 93 6.15 30.53 43.53
C ASP A 93 4.67 30.09 43.48
N VAL A 94 4.19 29.59 42.32
CA VAL A 94 2.82 29.09 42.15
C VAL A 94 2.61 27.76 42.87
N ASN A 95 1.50 27.65 43.61
CA ASN A 95 1.08 26.41 44.26
C ASN A 95 0.72 25.32 43.25
N GLU A 96 0.96 24.07 43.61
CA GLU A 96 0.69 22.90 42.75
C GLU A 96 -0.75 22.86 42.24
N SER A 97 -1.74 23.14 43.10
CA SER A 97 -3.16 23.18 42.73
C SER A 97 -3.51 24.22 41.66
N ASP A 98 -2.70 25.29 41.54
CA ASP A 98 -2.94 26.40 40.62
C ASP A 98 -2.32 26.14 39.23
N LEU A 99 -1.37 25.20 39.11
CA LEU A 99 -0.68 24.92 37.84
C LEU A 99 -1.63 24.37 36.77
N VAL A 100 -2.57 23.49 37.14
CA VAL A 100 -3.58 22.96 36.21
C VAL A 100 -4.55 24.05 35.77
N ASN A 101 -4.92 24.94 36.69
CA ASN A 101 -5.76 26.08 36.37
C ASN A 101 -5.05 27.01 35.38
N LEU A 102 -3.76 27.31 35.59
CA LEU A 102 -2.94 28.08 34.65
C LEU A 102 -2.89 27.43 33.26
N LEU A 103 -2.72 26.11 33.17
CA LEU A 103 -2.78 25.42 31.88
C LEU A 103 -4.12 25.63 31.18
N ARG A 104 -5.25 25.49 31.88
CA ARG A 104 -6.57 25.74 31.29
C ARG A 104 -6.71 27.20 30.83
N LEU A 105 -6.20 28.15 31.60
CA LEU A 105 -6.23 29.58 31.24
C LEU A 105 -5.45 29.87 29.96
N THR A 106 -4.37 29.13 29.66
CA THR A 106 -3.62 29.32 28.40
C THR A 106 -4.45 29.11 27.14
N GLU A 107 -5.56 28.35 27.19
CA GLU A 107 -6.43 28.14 26.02
C GLU A 107 -7.04 29.46 25.51
N SER A 108 -7.22 30.44 26.40
CA SER A 108 -7.72 31.78 26.07
C SER A 108 -6.71 32.66 25.31
N ILE A 109 -5.43 32.28 25.26
CA ILE A 109 -4.40 33.05 24.55
C ILE A 109 -4.62 32.92 23.04
N GLU A 110 -4.95 34.04 22.39
CA GLU A 110 -5.28 34.10 20.96
C GLU A 110 -4.11 33.65 20.06
N ARG A 111 -2.88 34.12 20.38
CA ARG A 111 -1.68 33.79 19.61
C ARG A 111 -1.22 32.37 19.87
N ALA A 112 -1.42 31.48 18.90
CA ALA A 112 -1.09 30.06 18.98
C ALA A 112 0.36 29.76 19.40
N SER A 113 1.34 30.54 18.94
CA SER A 113 2.75 30.38 19.31
C SER A 113 3.03 30.69 20.78
N ILE A 114 2.39 31.74 21.33
CA ILE A 114 2.52 32.12 22.75
C ILE A 114 1.83 31.06 23.61
N ARG A 115 0.60 30.69 23.25
CA ARG A 115 -0.15 29.62 23.92
C ARG A 115 0.66 28.32 24.00
N SER A 116 1.22 27.86 22.88
CA SER A 116 2.03 26.65 22.82
C SER A 116 3.26 26.71 23.73
N ASN A 117 3.99 27.84 23.73
CA ASN A 117 5.15 28.03 24.62
C ASN A 117 4.74 27.97 26.10
N PHE A 118 3.65 28.65 26.48
CA PHE A 118 3.16 28.67 27.85
C PHE A 118 2.70 27.29 28.30
N GLN A 119 1.90 26.60 27.47
CA GLN A 119 1.48 25.23 27.74
C GLN A 119 2.67 24.30 27.96
N THR A 120 3.65 24.35 27.07
CA THR A 120 4.88 23.54 27.16
C THR A 120 5.65 23.83 28.46
N THR A 121 5.78 25.11 28.83
CA THR A 121 6.53 25.54 30.01
C THR A 121 5.83 25.16 31.31
N ILE A 122 4.51 25.39 31.39
CA ILE A 122 3.71 25.03 32.56
C ILE A 122 3.61 23.50 32.69
N LEU A 123 3.39 22.77 31.58
CA LEU A 123 3.39 21.30 31.59
C LEU A 123 4.71 20.74 32.10
N ARG A 124 5.85 21.32 31.71
CA ARG A 124 7.15 20.92 32.28
C ARG A 124 7.18 21.09 33.78
N LYS A 125 6.69 22.21 34.31
CA LYS A 125 6.62 22.44 35.76
C LYS A 125 5.71 21.40 36.43
N ILE A 126 4.53 21.13 35.90
CA ILE A 126 3.62 20.09 36.43
C ILE A 126 4.31 18.72 36.40
N ALA A 127 4.96 18.37 35.29
CA ALA A 127 5.69 17.10 35.14
C ALA A 127 6.78 16.88 36.21
N THR A 128 7.39 17.96 36.71
CA THR A 128 8.38 17.86 37.79
C THR A 128 7.77 17.64 39.18
N VAL A 129 6.49 17.95 39.35
CA VAL A 129 5.78 17.86 40.65
C VAL A 129 4.83 16.65 40.66
N ASP A 130 3.90 16.60 39.71
CA ASP A 130 2.95 15.50 39.49
C ASP A 130 2.80 15.20 37.99
N PRO A 131 3.60 14.29 37.44
CA PRO A 131 3.55 13.96 36.01
C PRO A 131 2.29 13.19 35.58
N ASN A 132 1.58 12.54 36.51
CA ASN A 132 0.30 11.89 36.18
C ASN A 132 -0.76 12.96 35.92
N GLN A 133 -0.80 14.01 36.73
CA GLN A 133 -1.69 15.14 36.50
C GLN A 133 -1.39 15.87 35.18
N ALA A 134 -0.11 15.96 34.78
CA ALA A 134 0.26 16.48 33.45
C ALA A 134 -0.26 15.56 32.33
N LEU A 135 -0.14 14.24 32.48
CA LEU A 135 -0.61 13.26 31.52
C LEU A 135 -2.14 13.31 31.36
N ASP A 136 -2.87 13.33 32.47
CA ASP A 136 -4.34 13.44 32.49
C ASP A 136 -4.78 14.67 31.70
N TRP A 137 -4.16 15.83 31.95
CA TRP A 137 -4.48 17.05 31.22
C TRP A 137 -4.24 16.92 29.71
N ILE A 138 -3.12 16.32 29.29
CA ILE A 138 -2.80 16.12 27.87
C ILE A 138 -3.84 15.19 27.20
N THR A 139 -4.37 14.20 27.91
CA THR A 139 -5.41 13.30 27.38
C THR A 139 -6.75 14.00 27.13
N ASP A 140 -7.01 15.14 27.78
CA ASP A 140 -8.19 15.97 27.53
C ASP A 140 -8.04 16.92 26.34
N VAL A 141 -6.81 17.13 25.85
CA VAL A 141 -6.54 18.01 24.70
C VAL A 141 -6.89 17.30 23.38
N SER A 142 -7.25 18.09 22.36
CA SER A 142 -7.51 17.63 20.99
C SER A 142 -6.36 16.78 20.43
N LYS A 143 -6.70 15.71 19.69
CA LYS A 143 -5.74 14.72 19.14
C LYS A 143 -4.55 15.35 18.40
N ILE A 144 -4.79 16.41 17.61
CA ILE A 144 -3.76 17.11 16.82
C ILE A 144 -2.66 17.70 17.73
N ARG A 145 -3.03 18.23 18.89
CA ARG A 145 -2.09 18.87 19.83
C ARG A 145 -1.46 17.88 20.81
N ARG A 146 -2.08 16.71 20.98
CA ARG A 146 -1.70 15.73 21.99
C ARG A 146 -0.31 15.13 21.76
N ILE A 147 0.01 14.71 20.53
CA ILE A 147 1.28 14.03 20.23
C ILE A 147 2.52 14.91 20.54
N PRO A 148 2.61 16.17 20.07
CA PRO A 148 3.73 17.03 20.44
C PRO A 148 3.87 17.27 21.95
N LEU A 149 2.76 17.39 22.67
CA LEU A 149 2.75 17.60 24.12
C LEU A 149 3.20 16.35 24.88
N LEU A 150 2.74 15.15 24.45
CA LEU A 150 3.22 13.88 24.99
C LEU A 150 4.72 13.73 24.80
N LYS A 151 5.24 13.99 23.58
CA LYS A 151 6.69 13.92 23.32
C LYS A 151 7.47 14.81 24.29
N ARG A 152 7.01 16.04 24.53
CA ARG A 152 7.66 16.94 25.49
C ARG A 152 7.59 16.41 26.92
N LEU A 153 6.41 15.96 27.36
CA LEU A 153 6.20 15.44 28.71
C LEU A 153 7.14 14.26 28.97
N PHE A 154 7.14 13.25 28.10
CA PHE A 154 7.95 12.05 28.29
C PHE A 154 9.45 12.31 28.12
N HIS A 155 9.85 13.29 27.30
CA HIS A 155 11.22 13.79 27.30
C HIS A 155 11.63 14.28 28.70
N ASP A 156 10.93 15.26 29.26
CA ASP A 156 11.29 15.86 30.55
C ASP A 156 11.10 14.88 31.74
N TRP A 157 10.08 14.03 31.68
CA TRP A 157 9.79 13.02 32.70
C TRP A 157 10.84 11.91 32.72
N SER A 158 11.30 11.43 31.57
CA SER A 158 12.32 10.35 31.49
C SER A 158 13.69 10.75 32.03
N ILE A 159 14.04 12.05 31.96
CA ILE A 159 15.24 12.62 32.57
C ILE A 159 15.13 12.58 34.11
N THR A 160 13.94 12.94 34.62
CA THR A 160 13.74 13.14 36.06
C THR A 160 13.46 11.82 36.78
N ASN A 161 12.62 10.96 36.20
CA ASN A 161 12.23 9.66 36.76
C ASN A 161 11.81 8.69 35.64
N LEU A 162 12.79 8.00 35.06
CA LEU A 162 12.57 7.04 33.97
C LEU A 162 11.52 5.97 34.31
N LYS A 163 11.57 5.39 35.52
CA LYS A 163 10.66 4.31 35.91
C LYS A 163 9.20 4.77 35.86
N GLN A 164 8.90 5.95 36.41
CA GLN A 164 7.55 6.50 36.35
C GLN A 164 7.14 6.91 34.93
N ALA A 165 8.06 7.42 34.12
CA ALA A 165 7.80 7.70 32.72
C ALA A 165 7.43 6.42 31.94
N ILE A 166 8.06 5.28 32.21
CA ILE A 166 7.68 4.01 31.58
C ILE A 166 6.27 3.58 32.01
N GLU A 167 5.95 3.65 33.30
CA GLU A 167 4.59 3.36 33.79
C GLU A 167 3.52 4.28 33.18
N GLY A 168 3.82 5.58 33.05
CA GLY A 168 2.94 6.53 32.36
C GLY A 168 2.80 6.24 30.87
N ALA A 169 3.85 5.74 30.20
CA ALA A 169 3.76 5.36 28.79
C ALA A 169 2.88 4.10 28.60
N LYS A 170 2.87 3.16 29.55
CA LYS A 170 2.01 1.96 29.49
C LYS A 170 0.52 2.28 29.48
N SER A 171 0.10 3.36 30.15
CA SER A 171 -1.31 3.76 30.19
C SER A 171 -1.80 4.37 28.87
N LEU A 172 -0.90 4.71 27.95
CA LEU A 172 -1.22 5.20 26.62
C LEU A 172 -1.47 4.05 25.64
N ILE A 173 -2.15 4.35 24.53
CA ILE A 173 -2.47 3.37 23.47
C ILE A 173 -2.05 3.89 22.08
N GLY A 174 -1.74 2.95 21.17
CA GLY A 174 -1.47 3.24 19.76
C GLY A 174 -0.38 4.30 19.55
N THR A 175 -0.70 5.34 18.78
CA THR A 175 0.23 6.41 18.40
C THR A 175 0.73 7.25 19.57
N GLU A 176 -0.03 7.34 20.65
CA GLU A 176 0.35 8.10 21.86
C GLU A 176 1.44 7.36 22.64
N ARG A 177 1.30 6.04 22.79
CA ARG A 177 2.34 5.19 23.40
C ARG A 177 3.63 5.22 22.59
N ARG A 178 3.51 5.15 21.26
CA ARG A 178 4.65 5.26 20.34
C ARG A 178 5.38 6.61 20.50
N ALA A 179 4.63 7.71 20.58
CA ALA A 179 5.21 9.04 20.79
C ALA A 179 5.92 9.18 22.15
N ALA A 180 5.37 8.57 23.21
CA ALA A 180 6.02 8.54 24.52
C ALA A 180 7.33 7.75 24.49
N LEU A 181 7.33 6.56 23.87
CA LEU A 181 8.55 5.76 23.70
C LEU A 181 9.60 6.50 22.87
N GLU A 182 9.23 7.09 21.73
CA GLU A 182 10.14 7.88 20.89
C GLU A 182 10.84 8.99 21.68
N ALA A 183 10.10 9.71 22.52
CA ALA A 183 10.67 10.73 23.40
C ALA A 183 11.61 10.14 24.45
N ILE A 184 11.28 9.01 25.06
CA ILE A 184 12.17 8.32 26.01
C ILE A 184 13.48 7.90 25.31
N LEU A 185 13.39 7.25 24.15
CA LEU A 185 14.54 6.74 23.40
C LEU A 185 15.49 7.85 22.96
N SER A 186 14.95 8.95 22.42
CA SER A 186 15.74 10.11 21.99
C SER A 186 16.33 10.91 23.15
N THR A 187 15.71 10.89 24.33
CA THR A 187 16.21 11.65 25.48
C THR A 187 17.25 10.87 26.29
N ARG A 188 17.11 9.55 26.35
CA ARG A 188 17.95 8.65 27.16
C ARG A 188 19.00 7.94 26.34
N GLU A 189 19.65 8.70 25.47
CA GLU A 189 20.81 8.27 24.69
C GLU A 189 22.02 7.83 25.54
N ASP A 190 22.01 8.12 26.85
CA ASP A 190 22.98 7.68 27.84
C ASP A 190 22.81 6.20 28.25
N LEU A 191 21.67 5.58 27.94
CA LEU A 191 21.39 4.18 28.24
C LEU A 191 21.95 3.26 27.15
N SER A 192 22.26 2.01 27.52
CA SER A 192 22.64 0.98 26.54
C SER A 192 21.45 0.56 25.68
N SER A 193 21.70 0.13 24.44
CA SER A 193 20.67 -0.38 23.53
C SER A 193 19.85 -1.51 24.16
N SER A 194 20.46 -2.37 24.98
CA SER A 194 19.74 -3.43 25.71
C SER A 194 18.67 -2.88 26.65
N ILE A 195 18.99 -1.83 27.42
CA ILE A 195 18.04 -1.21 28.35
C ILE A 195 16.91 -0.52 27.57
N LEU A 196 17.24 0.14 26.46
CA LEU A 196 16.26 0.78 25.60
C LEU A 196 15.30 -0.25 24.96
N LEU A 197 15.79 -1.44 24.61
CA LEU A 197 14.97 -2.55 24.13
C LEU A 197 14.09 -3.16 25.22
N ASP A 198 14.60 -3.33 26.44
CA ASP A 198 13.78 -3.80 27.58
C ASP A 198 12.60 -2.84 27.83
N ILE A 199 12.83 -1.53 27.74
CA ILE A 199 11.78 -0.50 27.86
C ILE A 199 10.74 -0.66 26.73
N ALA A 200 11.20 -0.88 25.50
CA ALA A 200 10.32 -1.04 24.36
C ALA A 200 9.47 -2.32 24.45
N GLN A 201 10.08 -3.41 24.93
CA GLN A 201 9.42 -4.67 25.19
C GLN A 201 8.33 -4.52 26.26
N GLU A 202 8.64 -3.79 27.32
CA GLU A 202 7.68 -3.47 28.38
C GLU A 202 6.49 -2.64 27.87
N LEU A 203 6.64 -1.92 26.75
CA LEU A 203 5.58 -1.16 26.08
C LEU A 203 4.92 -1.89 24.89
N GLY A 204 5.43 -3.05 24.49
CA GLY A 204 5.00 -3.81 23.31
C GLY A 204 5.28 -3.06 22.00
N LEU A 205 6.46 -2.45 21.88
CA LEU A 205 6.91 -1.62 20.75
C LEU A 205 8.37 -1.93 20.36
N GLU A 206 8.78 -3.19 20.50
CA GLU A 206 10.15 -3.68 20.26
C GLU A 206 10.66 -3.31 18.87
N GLU A 207 9.86 -3.60 17.83
CA GLU A 207 10.21 -3.33 16.44
C GLU A 207 10.47 -1.83 16.19
N PHE A 208 9.61 -0.97 16.74
CA PHE A 208 9.78 0.48 16.62
C PHE A 208 11.04 0.97 17.35
N ALA A 209 11.37 0.40 18.51
CA ALA A 209 12.56 0.81 19.24
C ALA A 209 13.85 0.35 18.58
N LEU A 210 13.89 -0.85 18.00
CA LEU A 210 15.04 -1.30 17.19
C LEU A 210 15.37 -0.26 16.12
N LEU A 211 14.37 0.19 15.36
CA LEU A 211 14.55 1.24 14.36
C LEU A 211 15.11 2.54 14.96
N GLN A 212 14.52 3.05 16.04
CA GLN A 212 14.96 4.32 16.63
C GLN A 212 16.36 4.22 17.23
N ILE A 213 16.72 3.08 17.82
CA ILE A 213 18.06 2.83 18.36
C ILE A 213 19.07 2.79 17.20
N SER A 214 18.78 2.04 16.13
CA SER A 214 19.63 1.98 14.94
C SER A 214 19.75 3.35 14.26
N ALA A 215 18.67 4.15 14.21
CA ALA A 215 18.71 5.53 13.70
C ALA A 215 19.59 6.45 14.56
N ASN A 216 19.46 6.40 15.88
CA ASN A 216 20.28 7.19 16.79
C ASN A 216 21.76 6.76 16.75
N GLN A 217 22.02 5.46 16.62
CA GLN A 217 23.38 4.93 16.43
C GLN A 217 23.96 5.36 15.10
N ALA A 218 23.21 5.22 14.00
CA ALA A 218 23.61 5.70 12.68
C ALA A 218 23.90 7.20 12.71
N HIS A 219 23.06 8.01 13.37
CA HIS A 219 23.26 9.45 13.52
C HIS A 219 24.54 9.79 14.29
N LYS A 220 24.84 9.08 15.38
CA LYS A 220 26.12 9.22 16.11
C LYS A 220 27.32 8.80 15.27
N LEU A 221 27.12 7.83 14.39
CA LEU A 221 28.14 7.34 13.48
C LEU A 221 28.23 8.18 12.19
N LEU A 222 27.43 9.23 12.00
CA LEU A 222 27.58 10.13 10.85
C LEU A 222 28.90 10.92 10.87
N GLU A 223 29.62 10.96 11.99
CA GLU A 223 31.03 11.42 12.01
C GLU A 223 31.98 10.46 11.27
N ASN A 224 31.54 9.22 11.02
CA ASN A 224 32.23 8.20 10.22
C ASN A 224 31.18 7.35 9.44
N PRO A 225 30.67 7.86 8.31
CA PRO A 225 29.58 7.22 7.56
C PRO A 225 29.87 5.76 7.18
N SER A 226 31.12 5.40 6.90
CA SER A 226 31.52 4.00 6.67
C SER A 226 31.23 3.09 7.87
N ALA A 227 31.52 3.56 9.09
CA ALA A 227 31.22 2.79 10.30
C ALA A 227 29.71 2.71 10.57
N ALA A 228 28.96 3.78 10.27
CA ALA A 228 27.50 3.78 10.33
C ALA A 228 26.91 2.72 9.39
N TRP A 229 27.45 2.65 8.17
CA TRP A 229 27.05 1.69 7.17
C TRP A 229 27.26 0.25 7.64
N ASP A 230 28.45 -0.08 8.16
CA ASP A 230 28.75 -1.42 8.66
C ASP A 230 27.80 -1.87 9.78
N VAL A 231 27.37 -0.95 10.64
CA VAL A 231 26.39 -1.25 11.68
C VAL A 231 25.05 -1.61 11.05
N ILE A 232 24.56 -0.82 10.09
CA ILE A 232 23.28 -1.06 9.41
C ILE A 232 23.28 -2.41 8.66
N VAL A 233 24.41 -2.78 8.04
CA VAL A 233 24.54 -4.05 7.30
C VAL A 233 24.52 -5.25 8.22
N ASN A 234 25.17 -5.16 9.38
CA ASN A 234 25.32 -6.29 10.30
C ASN A 234 24.15 -6.42 11.28
N ASP A 235 23.40 -5.33 11.51
CA ASP A 235 22.23 -5.35 12.37
C ASP A 235 21.01 -5.85 11.61
N ASN A 236 20.24 -6.76 12.23
CA ASN A 236 19.02 -7.32 11.68
C ASN A 236 17.84 -6.35 11.83
N VAL A 237 17.97 -5.16 11.25
CA VAL A 237 16.91 -4.15 11.16
C VAL A 237 15.98 -4.56 10.01
N GLY A 238 14.66 -4.44 10.18
CA GLY A 238 13.70 -4.80 9.12
C GLY A 238 13.97 -4.08 7.78
N ASP A 239 13.60 -4.69 6.66
CA ASP A 239 13.98 -4.25 5.31
C ASP A 239 13.62 -2.77 5.01
N ALA A 240 12.44 -2.31 5.45
CA ALA A 240 11.98 -0.94 5.21
C ALA A 240 12.77 0.08 6.02
N GLU A 241 13.08 -0.26 7.26
CA GLU A 241 13.84 0.55 8.19
C GLU A 241 15.33 0.63 7.82
N GLN A 242 15.89 -0.50 7.40
CA GLN A 242 17.26 -0.57 6.93
C GLN A 242 17.48 0.38 5.75
N LEU A 243 16.50 0.45 4.85
CA LEU A 243 16.52 1.33 3.68
C LEU A 243 16.58 2.82 4.04
N ASP A 244 15.74 3.28 4.98
CA ASP A 244 15.76 4.69 5.41
C ASP A 244 17.11 5.06 6.06
N LEU A 245 17.70 4.13 6.82
CA LEU A 245 19.04 4.31 7.40
C LEU A 245 20.14 4.36 6.34
N PHE A 246 20.07 3.49 5.33
CA PHE A 246 21.00 3.53 4.21
C PHE A 246 20.91 4.83 3.43
N GLN A 247 19.70 5.37 3.21
CA GLN A 247 19.53 6.68 2.56
C GLN A 247 20.18 7.80 3.38
N LEU A 248 19.94 7.83 4.70
CA LEU A 248 20.54 8.83 5.58
C LEU A 248 22.07 8.75 5.57
N VAL A 249 22.64 7.55 5.74
CA VAL A 249 24.10 7.38 5.76
C VAL A 249 24.69 7.69 4.39
N ALA A 250 24.08 7.25 3.30
CA ALA A 250 24.55 7.52 1.94
C ALA A 250 24.63 9.02 1.63
N SER A 251 23.63 9.80 2.04
CA SER A 251 23.61 11.26 1.85
C SER A 251 24.82 11.94 2.51
N THR A 252 25.14 11.53 3.74
CA THR A 252 26.26 12.11 4.49
C THR A 252 27.60 11.59 3.97
N TRP A 253 27.65 10.31 3.60
CA TRP A 253 28.86 9.68 3.07
C TRP A 253 29.29 10.30 1.73
N LYS A 254 28.34 10.67 0.87
CA LYS A 254 28.63 11.38 -0.38
C LYS A 254 29.48 12.63 -0.13
N GLU A 255 29.16 13.42 0.90
CA GLU A 255 29.87 14.67 1.20
C GLU A 255 31.34 14.45 1.58
N ASP A 256 31.64 13.30 2.20
CA ASP A 256 32.98 12.98 2.72
C ASP A 256 33.84 12.17 1.74
N GLU A 257 33.27 11.16 1.08
CA GLU A 257 34.02 10.16 0.28
C GLU A 257 33.53 10.01 -1.17
N GLY A 258 32.58 10.83 -1.64
CA GLY A 258 32.14 10.85 -3.04
C GLY A 258 31.37 9.59 -3.47
N LEU A 259 31.70 9.03 -4.64
CA LEU A 259 30.97 7.91 -5.26
C LEU A 259 31.36 6.52 -4.73
N ASP A 260 32.36 6.40 -3.87
CA ASP A 260 32.83 5.11 -3.36
C ASP A 260 31.76 4.34 -2.56
N VAL A 261 30.80 5.07 -1.97
CA VAL A 261 29.59 4.52 -1.34
C VAL A 261 28.78 3.62 -2.27
N LEU A 262 28.81 3.85 -3.60
CA LEU A 262 28.08 3.02 -4.55
C LEU A 262 28.62 1.60 -4.63
N SER A 263 29.96 1.43 -4.67
CA SER A 263 30.57 0.09 -4.66
C SER A 263 30.26 -0.66 -3.36
N ARG A 264 30.27 0.04 -2.22
CA ARG A 264 29.89 -0.51 -0.92
C ARG A 264 28.44 -0.98 -0.95
N ALA A 265 27.52 -0.13 -1.43
CA ALA A 265 26.11 -0.47 -1.53
C ALA A 265 25.87 -1.71 -2.41
N ALA A 266 26.59 -1.84 -3.53
CA ALA A 266 26.47 -3.00 -4.41
C ALA A 266 26.85 -4.33 -3.75
N THR A 267 27.82 -4.32 -2.82
CA THR A 267 28.22 -5.54 -2.09
C THR A 267 27.22 -5.97 -1.04
N VAL A 268 26.44 -5.01 -0.52
CA VAL A 268 25.45 -5.20 0.55
C VAL A 268 24.10 -5.65 0.00
N PHE A 269 23.80 -5.22 -1.22
CA PHE A 269 22.57 -5.49 -1.94
C PHE A 269 22.83 -6.41 -3.15
N PRO A 270 23.32 -7.65 -2.95
CA PRO A 270 23.73 -8.51 -4.05
C PRO A 270 22.54 -9.14 -4.78
N HIS A 271 21.34 -9.11 -4.21
CA HIS A 271 20.19 -9.82 -4.75
C HIS A 271 19.40 -8.96 -5.74
N GLU A 272 18.81 -9.62 -6.75
CA GLU A 272 17.99 -8.96 -7.78
C GLU A 272 16.76 -8.22 -7.18
N ASN A 273 16.33 -8.57 -5.96
CA ASN A 273 15.20 -7.86 -5.34
C ASN A 273 15.63 -6.55 -4.64
N ASP A 274 16.93 -6.28 -4.50
CA ASP A 274 17.44 -5.13 -3.75
C ASP A 274 17.55 -3.85 -4.61
N HIS A 275 17.10 -3.90 -5.87
CA HIS A 275 17.17 -2.77 -6.80
C HIS A 275 16.54 -1.50 -6.27
N LEU A 276 15.43 -1.60 -5.53
CA LEU A 276 14.77 -0.44 -4.95
C LEU A 276 15.66 0.23 -3.90
N ALA A 277 16.33 -0.57 -3.07
CA ALA A 277 17.22 -0.08 -2.03
C ALA A 277 18.45 0.60 -2.63
N LEU A 278 19.10 -0.10 -3.57
CA LEU A 278 20.25 0.42 -4.29
C LEU A 278 19.90 1.68 -5.10
N SER A 279 18.71 1.75 -5.72
CA SER A 279 18.30 2.93 -6.49
C SER A 279 18.11 4.17 -5.62
N LYS A 280 17.63 4.00 -4.38
CA LYS A 280 17.45 5.10 -3.44
C LYS A 280 18.79 5.65 -2.96
N VAL A 281 19.77 4.77 -2.73
CA VAL A 281 21.15 5.16 -2.43
C VAL A 281 21.75 5.90 -3.60
N ILE A 282 21.60 5.39 -4.83
CA ILE A 282 22.09 6.05 -6.05
C ILE A 282 21.42 7.41 -6.25
N GLU A 283 20.10 7.53 -6.06
CA GLU A 283 19.38 8.80 -6.22
C GLU A 283 19.94 9.90 -5.31
N GLU A 284 20.20 9.55 -4.05
CA GLU A 284 20.80 10.45 -3.06
C GLU A 284 22.26 10.79 -3.39
N VAL A 285 23.06 9.77 -3.71
CA VAL A 285 24.51 9.91 -3.95
C VAL A 285 24.80 10.61 -5.27
N VAL A 286 23.98 10.42 -6.29
CA VAL A 286 24.25 11.03 -7.58
C VAL A 286 23.92 12.51 -7.54
N GLY A 287 22.81 12.94 -6.92
CA GLY A 287 22.51 14.36 -6.69
C GLY A 287 22.63 15.27 -7.94
N GLY A 288 22.52 14.70 -9.15
CA GLY A 288 22.72 15.37 -10.43
C GLY A 288 24.04 15.10 -11.17
N GLU A 289 25.03 14.44 -10.55
CA GLU A 289 26.34 14.08 -11.13
C GLU A 289 26.29 12.75 -11.90
N LEU A 290 25.32 12.61 -12.81
CA LEU A 290 25.03 11.35 -13.50
C LEU A 290 26.19 10.84 -14.36
N GLU A 291 26.91 11.74 -15.06
CA GLU A 291 28.04 11.38 -15.92
C GLU A 291 29.17 10.74 -15.09
N GLU A 292 29.51 11.33 -13.94
CA GLU A 292 30.54 10.82 -13.04
C GLU A 292 30.15 9.44 -12.48
N ALA A 293 28.87 9.24 -12.16
CA ALA A 293 28.34 7.95 -11.72
C ALA A 293 28.44 6.88 -12.80
N PHE A 294 28.13 7.20 -14.06
CA PHE A 294 28.30 6.25 -15.17
C PHE A 294 29.78 5.92 -15.40
N ASP A 295 30.67 6.92 -15.37
CA ASP A 295 32.11 6.72 -15.47
C ASP A 295 32.64 5.84 -14.34
N TYR A 296 32.18 6.06 -13.11
CA TYR A 296 32.53 5.25 -11.95
C TYR A 296 32.13 3.79 -12.17
N VAL A 297 30.85 3.52 -12.43
CA VAL A 297 30.35 2.14 -12.60
C VAL A 297 30.98 1.45 -13.82
N ARG A 298 31.26 2.19 -14.90
CA ARG A 298 31.96 1.65 -16.09
C ARG A 298 33.38 1.20 -15.74
N ASN A 299 34.07 1.88 -14.82
CA ASN A 299 35.44 1.55 -14.44
C ASN A 299 35.55 0.45 -13.36
N LEU A 300 34.44 0.04 -12.74
CA LEU A 300 34.41 -1.10 -11.82
C LEU A 300 34.69 -2.43 -12.54
N SER A 301 35.27 -3.38 -11.81
CA SER A 301 35.44 -4.76 -12.29
C SER A 301 34.07 -5.43 -12.52
N LYS A 302 34.03 -6.50 -13.32
CA LYS A 302 32.75 -7.18 -13.60
C LYS A 302 32.11 -7.73 -12.32
N GLU A 303 32.94 -8.21 -11.40
CA GLU A 303 32.56 -8.73 -10.10
C GLU A 303 31.99 -7.62 -9.20
N ASP A 304 32.57 -6.42 -9.24
CA ASP A 304 32.16 -5.29 -8.38
C ASP A 304 30.95 -4.51 -8.92
N ARG A 305 30.66 -4.59 -10.23
CA ARG A 305 29.52 -3.89 -10.82
C ARG A 305 28.18 -4.39 -10.29
N GLY A 306 28.05 -5.69 -10.02
CA GLY A 306 26.81 -6.28 -9.51
C GLY A 306 25.55 -5.75 -10.20
N GLN A 307 24.62 -5.21 -9.41
CA GLN A 307 23.36 -4.60 -9.86
C GLN A 307 23.42 -3.08 -10.10
N LEU A 308 24.59 -2.44 -9.92
CA LEU A 308 24.74 -0.99 -10.05
C LEU A 308 24.34 -0.45 -11.43
N PRO A 309 24.72 -1.06 -12.57
CA PRO A 309 24.36 -0.52 -13.87
C PRO A 309 22.84 -0.43 -14.07
N ALA A 310 22.08 -1.44 -13.61
CA ALA A 310 20.63 -1.46 -13.72
C ALA A 310 19.97 -0.41 -12.82
N ALA A 311 20.40 -0.32 -11.56
CA ALA A 311 19.87 0.67 -10.63
C ALA A 311 20.23 2.11 -11.05
N LEU A 312 21.45 2.33 -11.56
CA LEU A 312 21.88 3.62 -12.12
C LEU A 312 21.10 3.97 -13.38
N ALA A 313 20.88 3.03 -14.30
CA ALA A 313 20.07 3.26 -15.50
C ALA A 313 18.65 3.71 -15.15
N MET A 314 18.04 3.09 -14.13
CA MET A 314 16.71 3.47 -13.63
C MET A 314 16.72 4.89 -13.04
N VAL A 315 17.63 5.21 -12.13
CA VAL A 315 17.73 6.56 -11.53
C VAL A 315 18.01 7.62 -12.59
N ALA A 316 18.99 7.35 -13.46
CA ALA A 316 19.35 8.24 -14.55
C ALA A 316 18.18 8.50 -15.49
N ALA A 317 17.38 7.48 -15.82
CA ALA A 317 16.20 7.64 -16.66
C ALA A 317 15.09 8.50 -16.05
N ARG A 318 14.97 8.53 -14.72
CA ARG A 318 14.02 9.43 -14.03
C ARG A 318 14.50 10.88 -14.00
N VAL A 319 15.81 11.08 -13.83
CA VAL A 319 16.41 12.41 -13.66
C VAL A 319 16.73 13.08 -15.00
N ASN A 320 17.43 12.38 -15.89
CA ASN A 320 17.82 12.83 -17.23
C ASN A 320 17.85 11.66 -18.21
N PRO A 321 16.71 11.28 -18.80
CA PRO A 321 16.61 10.09 -19.64
C PRO A 321 17.38 10.16 -20.95
N GLU A 322 17.56 11.35 -21.52
CA GLU A 322 18.36 11.52 -22.75
C GLU A 322 19.83 11.20 -22.46
N LEU A 323 20.37 11.73 -21.36
CA LEU A 323 21.73 11.40 -20.91
C LEU A 323 21.84 9.90 -20.59
N ALA A 324 20.87 9.33 -19.87
CA ALA A 324 20.88 7.92 -19.51
C ALA A 324 20.99 7.02 -20.74
N LEU A 325 20.16 7.23 -21.77
CA LEU A 325 20.21 6.44 -23.00
C LEU A 325 21.51 6.66 -23.78
N ASN A 326 22.01 7.90 -23.85
CA ASN A 326 23.28 8.19 -24.52
C ASN A 326 24.47 7.50 -23.81
N GLU A 327 24.51 7.55 -22.49
CA GLU A 327 25.55 6.89 -21.69
C GLU A 327 25.46 5.38 -21.83
N ILE A 328 24.27 4.79 -21.73
CA ILE A 328 24.07 3.35 -21.91
C ILE A 328 24.47 2.92 -23.31
N ALA A 329 24.16 3.70 -24.36
CA ALA A 329 24.55 3.40 -25.74
C ALA A 329 26.08 3.27 -25.92
N SER A 330 26.88 3.94 -25.08
CA SER A 330 28.34 3.79 -25.08
C SER A 330 28.83 2.44 -24.54
N TRP A 331 27.94 1.63 -23.95
CA TRP A 331 28.23 0.30 -23.38
C TRP A 331 27.92 -0.83 -24.36
N SER A 332 27.89 -0.56 -25.67
CA SER A 332 27.45 -1.53 -26.70
C SER A 332 28.21 -2.86 -26.72
N ASP A 333 29.43 -2.88 -26.19
CA ASP A 333 30.27 -4.08 -26.09
C ASP A 333 29.96 -4.93 -24.84
N ASP A 334 29.15 -4.42 -23.91
CA ASP A 334 28.76 -5.11 -22.68
C ASP A 334 27.51 -5.99 -22.93
N PRO A 335 27.52 -7.29 -22.56
CA PRO A 335 26.36 -8.16 -22.71
C PRO A 335 25.07 -7.66 -22.05
N ILE A 336 25.15 -6.79 -21.03
CA ILE A 336 23.98 -6.26 -20.33
C ILE A 336 23.37 -5.02 -21.01
N HIS A 337 24.02 -4.46 -22.03
CA HIS A 337 23.62 -3.22 -22.72
C HIS A 337 22.13 -3.18 -23.08
N THR A 338 21.65 -4.19 -23.81
CA THR A 338 20.27 -4.33 -24.26
C THR A 338 19.27 -4.33 -23.08
N HIS A 339 19.68 -4.91 -21.95
CA HIS A 339 18.87 -4.92 -20.73
C HIS A 339 18.80 -3.53 -20.09
N LEU A 340 19.92 -2.80 -20.03
CA LEU A 340 19.98 -1.43 -19.50
C LEU A 340 19.17 -0.45 -20.34
N GLU A 341 19.26 -0.53 -21.67
CA GLU A 341 18.45 0.28 -22.57
C GLU A 341 16.95 0.05 -22.34
N ARG A 342 16.54 -1.21 -22.09
CA ARG A 342 15.14 -1.54 -21.77
C ARG A 342 14.72 -0.94 -20.44
N ILE A 343 15.54 -1.04 -19.39
CA ILE A 343 15.27 -0.41 -18.09
C ILE A 343 15.11 1.10 -18.26
N ALA A 344 16.06 1.77 -18.91
CA ALA A 344 16.03 3.21 -19.09
C ALA A 344 14.82 3.68 -19.93
N SER A 345 14.52 2.97 -21.02
CA SER A 345 13.39 3.31 -21.90
C SER A 345 12.05 3.16 -21.19
N THR A 346 11.85 2.06 -20.45
CA THR A 346 10.62 1.80 -19.71
C THR A 346 10.48 2.76 -18.52
N THR A 347 11.57 3.02 -17.79
CA THR A 347 11.56 4.00 -16.68
C THR A 347 11.26 5.42 -17.15
N TRP A 348 11.78 5.85 -18.31
CA TRP A 348 11.43 7.13 -18.90
C TRP A 348 9.94 7.17 -19.26
N ALA A 349 9.42 6.12 -19.88
CA ALA A 349 8.01 6.02 -20.25
C ALA A 349 7.06 6.10 -19.04
N GLU A 350 7.46 5.54 -17.89
CA GLU A 350 6.70 5.62 -16.64
C GLU A 350 6.75 7.01 -16.01
N SER A 351 7.93 7.62 -15.93
CA SER A 351 8.16 8.87 -15.19
C SER A 351 7.77 10.13 -15.98
N ASP A 352 8.01 10.15 -17.30
CA ASP A 352 7.65 11.24 -18.20
C ASP A 352 7.21 10.69 -19.57
N PRO A 353 5.98 10.16 -19.67
CA PRO A 353 5.44 9.62 -20.92
C PRO A 353 5.42 10.67 -22.04
N ARG A 354 5.22 11.95 -21.72
CA ARG A 354 5.18 13.04 -22.72
C ARG A 354 6.55 13.34 -23.28
N GLY A 355 7.55 13.49 -22.42
CA GLY A 355 8.94 13.70 -22.84
C GLY A 355 9.43 12.57 -23.71
N MET A 356 9.15 11.32 -23.32
CA MET A 356 9.53 10.14 -24.10
C MET A 356 8.89 10.16 -25.50
N LEU A 357 7.59 10.41 -25.60
CA LEU A 357 6.90 10.49 -26.90
C LEU A 357 7.42 11.63 -27.78
N ASN A 358 7.82 12.75 -27.18
CA ASN A 358 8.41 13.87 -27.91
C ASN A 358 9.78 13.53 -28.51
N LYS A 359 10.52 12.62 -27.87
CA LYS A 359 11.90 12.21 -28.20
C LYS A 359 12.00 10.73 -28.59
N LEU A 360 10.94 10.18 -29.19
CA LEU A 360 10.82 8.76 -29.51
C LEU A 360 11.94 8.21 -30.41
N GLU A 361 12.56 9.07 -31.22
CA GLU A 361 13.73 8.77 -32.04
C GLU A 361 14.98 8.40 -31.23
N LEU A 362 15.09 8.85 -29.98
CA LEU A 362 16.19 8.51 -29.07
C LEU A 362 15.99 7.14 -28.41
N VAL A 363 14.75 6.62 -28.38
CA VAL A 363 14.45 5.32 -27.79
C VAL A 363 14.95 4.21 -28.72
N PRO A 364 15.80 3.27 -28.24
CA PRO A 364 16.30 2.16 -29.04
C PRO A 364 15.19 1.35 -29.70
N GLN A 365 15.41 0.93 -30.95
CA GLN A 365 14.35 0.32 -31.76
C GLN A 365 13.71 -0.91 -31.11
N PHE A 366 14.51 -1.74 -30.42
CA PHE A 366 14.03 -2.98 -29.82
C PHE A 366 13.28 -2.77 -28.48
N THR A 367 13.49 -1.66 -27.78
CA THR A 367 12.78 -1.30 -26.53
C THR A 367 11.58 -0.40 -26.78
N ARG A 368 11.49 0.19 -27.98
CA ARG A 368 10.50 1.21 -28.32
C ARG A 368 9.06 0.72 -28.19
N ALA A 369 8.79 -0.54 -28.51
CA ALA A 369 7.44 -1.09 -28.38
C ALA A 369 6.99 -1.11 -26.91
N ASP A 370 7.82 -1.66 -26.02
CA ASP A 370 7.57 -1.73 -24.58
C ASP A 370 7.42 -0.33 -23.96
N ALA A 371 8.33 0.60 -24.32
CA ALA A 371 8.26 1.98 -23.84
C ALA A 371 6.98 2.70 -24.32
N LEU A 372 6.57 2.49 -25.57
CA LEU A 372 5.32 3.04 -26.09
C LEU A 372 4.10 2.47 -25.36
N GLU A 373 4.04 1.17 -25.12
CA GLU A 373 2.96 0.53 -24.38
C GLU A 373 2.80 1.13 -22.97
N ILE A 374 3.90 1.27 -22.24
CA ILE A 374 3.92 1.89 -20.92
C ILE A 374 3.48 3.36 -20.98
N ALA A 375 4.09 4.16 -21.87
CA ALA A 375 3.78 5.58 -21.95
C ALA A 375 2.32 5.83 -22.34
N PHE A 376 1.77 5.05 -23.26
CA PHE A 376 0.35 5.14 -23.62
C PHE A 376 -0.57 4.65 -22.52
N THR A 377 -0.15 3.67 -21.71
CA THR A 377 -0.92 3.24 -20.52
C THR A 377 -1.06 4.40 -19.54
N HIS A 378 0.03 5.07 -19.17
CA HIS A 378 0.00 6.22 -18.28
C HIS A 378 -0.72 7.43 -18.90
N LEU A 379 -0.42 7.75 -20.16
CA LEU A 379 -0.98 8.92 -20.81
C LEU A 379 -2.49 8.75 -21.07
N ALA A 380 -2.95 7.56 -21.44
CA ALA A 380 -4.38 7.32 -21.64
C ALA A 380 -5.16 7.34 -20.32
N TYR A 381 -4.53 6.98 -19.20
CA TYR A 381 -5.15 7.10 -17.87
C TYR A 381 -5.33 8.58 -17.46
N VAL A 382 -4.30 9.42 -17.66
CA VAL A 382 -4.30 10.82 -17.21
C VAL A 382 -4.92 11.79 -18.22
N SER A 383 -4.71 11.57 -19.52
CA SER A 383 -5.06 12.47 -20.62
C SER A 383 -5.35 11.70 -21.93
N PRO A 384 -6.51 11.02 -22.03
CA PRO A 384 -6.86 10.20 -23.20
C PRO A 384 -6.77 10.95 -24.53
N GLN A 385 -7.20 12.22 -24.58
CA GLN A 385 -7.18 13.03 -25.80
C GLN A 385 -5.75 13.31 -26.27
N GLU A 386 -4.81 13.45 -25.34
CA GLU A 386 -3.39 13.61 -25.66
C GLU A 386 -2.77 12.31 -26.15
N ALA A 387 -3.14 11.17 -25.56
CA ALA A 387 -2.74 9.86 -26.09
C ALA A 387 -3.22 9.68 -27.53
N ILE A 388 -4.48 10.04 -27.82
CA ILE A 388 -5.04 9.99 -29.18
C ILE A 388 -4.29 10.89 -30.15
N LYS A 389 -3.97 12.13 -29.74
CA LYS A 389 -3.20 13.06 -30.57
C LYS A 389 -1.81 12.50 -30.94
N ASN A 390 -1.18 11.74 -30.05
CA ASN A 390 0.15 11.16 -30.27
C ASN A 390 0.11 9.79 -30.98
N LEU A 391 -1.05 9.19 -31.13
CA LEU A 391 -1.24 7.83 -31.64
C LEU A 391 -0.73 7.63 -33.07
N GLU A 392 -0.96 8.59 -33.97
CA GLU A 392 -0.52 8.48 -35.37
C GLU A 392 1.01 8.46 -35.47
N ARG A 393 1.68 9.40 -34.78
CA ARG A 393 3.14 9.46 -34.71
C ARG A 393 3.73 8.17 -34.12
N ALA A 394 3.17 7.67 -33.01
CA ALA A 394 3.67 6.44 -32.38
C ALA A 394 3.50 5.20 -33.27
N ASN A 395 2.40 5.11 -34.01
CA ASN A 395 2.12 4.00 -34.93
C ASN A 395 3.07 3.91 -36.13
N GLU A 396 3.86 4.95 -36.42
CA GLU A 396 4.93 4.88 -37.43
C GLU A 396 6.08 3.96 -37.01
N PHE A 397 6.24 3.76 -35.70
CA PHE A 397 7.33 3.00 -35.10
C PHE A 397 6.96 1.56 -34.74
N LEU A 398 5.68 1.20 -34.80
CA LEU A 398 5.18 -0.12 -34.45
C LEU A 398 4.88 -0.96 -35.70
N SER A 399 5.21 -2.25 -35.63
CA SER A 399 4.77 -3.23 -36.64
C SER A 399 3.25 -3.45 -36.59
N THR A 400 2.65 -3.31 -35.40
CA THR A 400 1.24 -3.62 -35.15
C THR A 400 0.48 -2.38 -34.72
N LYS A 401 -0.30 -1.80 -35.65
CA LYS A 401 -1.09 -0.57 -35.43
C LYS A 401 -2.37 -0.76 -34.60
N THR A 402 -2.56 -1.94 -34.01
CA THR A 402 -3.78 -2.27 -33.23
C THR A 402 -3.54 -2.25 -31.72
N LEU A 403 -2.28 -2.28 -31.26
CA LEU A 403 -1.94 -2.36 -29.84
C LEU A 403 -2.27 -1.07 -29.09
N LEU A 404 -1.66 0.06 -29.47
CA LEU A 404 -1.86 1.34 -28.77
C LEU A 404 -3.32 1.81 -28.76
N PRO A 405 -4.10 1.68 -29.86
CA PRO A 405 -5.51 2.01 -29.81
C PRO A 405 -6.30 1.21 -28.76
N ALA A 406 -5.96 -0.09 -28.57
CA ALA A 406 -6.61 -0.94 -27.58
C ALA A 406 -6.26 -0.50 -26.15
N ILE A 407 -5.00 -0.15 -25.90
CA ILE A 407 -4.54 0.40 -24.61
C ILE A 407 -5.31 1.70 -24.28
N ILE A 408 -5.45 2.61 -25.24
CA ILE A 408 -6.21 3.86 -25.04
C ILE A 408 -7.66 3.56 -24.70
N ALA A 409 -8.33 2.70 -25.47
CA ALA A 409 -9.73 2.34 -25.23
C ALA A 409 -9.92 1.74 -23.82
N GLU A 410 -9.02 0.84 -23.42
CA GLU A 410 -9.06 0.17 -22.13
C GLU A 410 -8.81 1.14 -20.97
N GLN A 411 -7.75 1.95 -21.01
CA GLN A 411 -7.43 2.89 -19.93
C GLN A 411 -8.46 4.01 -19.83
N TRP A 412 -8.90 4.57 -20.96
CA TRP A 412 -9.92 5.63 -20.95
C TRP A 412 -11.26 5.12 -20.42
N SER A 413 -11.62 3.88 -20.71
CA SER A 413 -12.89 3.32 -20.23
C SER A 413 -13.03 3.20 -18.72
N GLN A 414 -11.93 3.27 -17.97
CA GLN A 414 -11.96 3.32 -16.51
C GLN A 414 -12.49 4.67 -15.98
N ALA A 415 -12.32 5.75 -16.75
CA ALA A 415 -12.70 7.10 -16.36
C ALA A 415 -13.98 7.58 -17.06
N ASP A 416 -14.14 7.28 -18.35
CA ASP A 416 -15.27 7.70 -19.18
C ASP A 416 -15.52 6.65 -20.29
N PRO A 417 -16.28 5.60 -19.99
CA PRO A 417 -16.51 4.52 -20.94
C PRO A 417 -17.35 4.92 -22.15
N GLU A 418 -18.18 5.95 -22.05
CA GLU A 418 -18.97 6.52 -23.15
C GLU A 418 -18.08 7.19 -24.17
N ALA A 419 -17.23 8.13 -23.73
CA ALA A 419 -16.31 8.82 -24.62
C ALA A 419 -15.30 7.84 -25.23
N ALA A 420 -14.84 6.86 -24.46
CA ALA A 420 -13.97 5.79 -24.95
C ALA A 420 -14.68 4.92 -26.02
N LEU A 421 -15.99 4.65 -25.86
CA LEU A 421 -16.79 3.91 -26.83
C LEU A 421 -17.02 4.73 -28.10
N GLU A 422 -17.44 5.99 -27.97
CA GLU A 422 -17.63 6.92 -29.09
C GLU A 422 -16.33 7.05 -29.91
N TRP A 423 -15.20 7.23 -29.22
CA TRP A 423 -13.90 7.25 -29.86
C TRP A 423 -13.57 5.91 -30.54
N SER A 424 -13.78 4.77 -29.88
CA SER A 424 -13.52 3.44 -30.45
C SER A 424 -14.36 3.18 -31.72
N LEU A 425 -15.61 3.64 -31.73
CA LEU A 425 -16.51 3.53 -32.89
C LEU A 425 -16.05 4.40 -34.06
N SER A 426 -15.63 5.64 -33.78
CA SER A 426 -15.17 6.61 -34.78
C SER A 426 -13.77 6.28 -35.32
N TYR A 427 -12.79 6.02 -34.45
CA TYR A 427 -11.39 5.77 -34.79
C TYR A 427 -11.21 4.59 -35.73
N ALA A 428 -11.96 3.50 -35.49
CA ALA A 428 -11.82 2.31 -36.31
C ALA A 428 -12.34 2.48 -37.74
N GLY A 429 -13.07 3.56 -38.05
CA GLY A 429 -13.48 3.94 -39.41
C GLY A 429 -14.07 2.77 -40.22
N SER A 430 -13.37 2.34 -41.28
CA SER A 430 -13.75 1.21 -42.13
C SER A 430 -13.01 -0.10 -41.83
N LYS A 431 -12.39 -0.27 -40.65
CA LYS A 431 -11.66 -1.49 -40.24
C LYS A 431 -12.46 -2.26 -39.17
N PRO A 432 -13.35 -3.19 -39.56
CA PRO A 432 -14.26 -3.85 -38.63
C PRO A 432 -13.55 -4.63 -37.52
N GLU A 433 -12.43 -5.30 -37.83
CA GLU A 433 -11.69 -6.11 -36.87
C GLU A 433 -11.03 -5.26 -35.77
N LEU A 434 -10.44 -4.12 -36.14
CA LEU A 434 -9.89 -3.18 -35.15
C LEU A 434 -11.01 -2.67 -34.25
N ARG A 435 -12.14 -2.24 -34.84
CA ARG A 435 -13.29 -1.77 -34.07
C ARG A 435 -13.77 -2.83 -33.08
N LYS A 436 -13.92 -4.08 -33.53
CA LYS A 436 -14.32 -5.20 -32.68
C LYS A 436 -13.34 -5.37 -31.52
N SER A 437 -12.04 -5.30 -31.78
CA SER A 437 -11.01 -5.40 -30.74
C SER A 437 -11.10 -4.27 -29.71
N LEU A 438 -11.29 -3.03 -30.15
CA LEU A 438 -11.41 -1.87 -29.25
C LEU A 438 -12.63 -1.98 -28.34
N ILE A 439 -13.80 -2.23 -28.94
CA ILE A 439 -15.05 -2.39 -28.19
C ILE A 439 -14.92 -3.55 -27.20
N ARG A 440 -14.26 -4.66 -27.59
CA ARG A 440 -14.02 -5.80 -26.68
C ARG A 440 -13.12 -5.45 -25.50
N SER A 441 -12.01 -4.75 -25.72
CA SER A 441 -11.11 -4.36 -24.62
C SER A 441 -11.80 -3.39 -23.67
N LEU A 442 -12.48 -2.38 -24.21
CA LEU A 442 -13.30 -1.44 -23.43
C LEU A 442 -14.34 -2.17 -22.60
N PHE A 443 -15.15 -3.02 -23.22
CA PHE A 443 -16.27 -3.67 -22.54
C PHE A 443 -15.82 -4.59 -21.41
N ARG A 444 -14.73 -5.34 -21.60
CA ARG A 444 -14.16 -6.18 -20.53
C ARG A 444 -13.73 -5.35 -19.32
N ASN A 445 -13.17 -4.16 -19.57
CA ASN A 445 -12.81 -3.25 -18.50
C ASN A 445 -14.05 -2.69 -17.78
N VAL A 446 -15.07 -2.27 -18.53
CA VAL A 446 -16.33 -1.78 -17.93
C VAL A 446 -17.02 -2.88 -17.12
N VAL A 447 -17.12 -4.11 -17.63
CA VAL A 447 -17.69 -5.24 -16.87
C VAL A 447 -16.91 -5.49 -15.57
N ALA A 448 -15.59 -5.35 -15.60
CA ALA A 448 -14.76 -5.56 -14.41
C ALA A 448 -15.01 -4.51 -13.31
N ASN A 449 -15.35 -3.28 -13.68
CA ASN A 449 -15.43 -2.12 -12.78
C ASN A 449 -16.86 -1.65 -12.47
N ASP A 450 -17.79 -1.74 -13.44
CA ASP A 450 -19.18 -1.27 -13.35
C ASP A 450 -20.13 -2.11 -14.24
N ILE A 451 -20.73 -3.15 -13.65
CA ILE A 451 -21.62 -4.07 -14.35
C ILE A 451 -22.92 -3.39 -14.81
N GLU A 452 -23.47 -2.45 -14.05
CA GLU A 452 -24.71 -1.76 -14.44
C GLU A 452 -24.45 -0.86 -15.64
N ARG A 453 -23.33 -0.14 -15.65
CA ARG A 453 -22.92 0.63 -16.84
C ARG A 453 -22.63 -0.28 -18.02
N ALA A 454 -22.01 -1.44 -17.83
CA ALA A 454 -21.80 -2.42 -18.89
C ALA A 454 -23.13 -2.88 -19.51
N LEU A 455 -24.17 -3.09 -18.69
CA LEU A 455 -25.51 -3.44 -19.17
C LEU A 455 -26.11 -2.33 -20.03
N GLU A 456 -26.02 -1.08 -19.59
CA GLU A 456 -26.50 0.09 -20.35
C GLU A 456 -25.75 0.21 -21.69
N LEU A 457 -24.42 0.17 -21.69
CA LEU A 457 -23.60 0.25 -22.90
C LEU A 457 -23.82 -0.93 -23.86
N SER A 458 -24.07 -2.13 -23.33
CA SER A 458 -24.37 -3.29 -24.16
C SER A 458 -25.59 -3.03 -25.07
N SER A 459 -26.60 -2.33 -24.54
CA SER A 459 -27.82 -2.02 -25.29
C SER A 459 -27.56 -1.06 -26.46
N GLU A 460 -26.63 -0.13 -26.29
CA GLU A 460 -26.18 0.80 -27.33
C GLU A 460 -25.39 0.05 -28.43
N ILE A 461 -24.44 -0.80 -28.01
CA ILE A 461 -23.60 -1.59 -28.91
C ILE A 461 -24.42 -2.57 -29.76
N ARG A 462 -25.51 -3.13 -29.21
CA ARG A 462 -26.42 -4.05 -29.92
C ARG A 462 -26.85 -3.54 -31.29
N SER A 463 -27.14 -2.24 -31.39
CA SER A 463 -27.58 -1.62 -32.65
C SER A 463 -26.54 -1.73 -33.77
N THR A 464 -25.27 -1.90 -33.40
CA THR A 464 -24.13 -1.86 -34.31
C THR A 464 -23.43 -3.23 -34.44
N TYR A 465 -23.41 -4.07 -33.40
CA TYR A 465 -22.65 -5.33 -33.35
C TYR A 465 -23.38 -6.50 -32.67
N ILE A 466 -24.27 -7.18 -33.41
CA ILE A 466 -25.07 -8.32 -32.89
C ILE A 466 -24.20 -9.42 -32.27
N ARG A 467 -23.11 -9.84 -32.94
CA ARG A 467 -22.26 -10.95 -32.43
C ARG A 467 -21.46 -10.57 -31.18
N PHE A 468 -20.99 -9.32 -31.10
CA PHE A 468 -20.26 -8.86 -29.93
C PHE A 468 -21.18 -8.68 -28.72
N PHE A 469 -22.43 -8.27 -28.96
CA PHE A 469 -23.42 -8.12 -27.91
C PHE A 469 -23.71 -9.42 -27.15
N SER A 470 -23.66 -10.55 -27.85
CA SER A 470 -23.74 -11.87 -27.24
C SER A 470 -22.53 -12.10 -26.30
N GLU A 471 -21.28 -11.95 -26.80
CA GLU A 471 -20.04 -12.08 -26.00
C GLU A 471 -20.08 -11.19 -24.73
N ALA A 472 -20.50 -9.94 -24.88
CA ALA A 472 -20.63 -8.96 -23.81
C ALA A 472 -21.59 -9.39 -22.69
N LYS A 473 -22.74 -9.97 -23.04
CA LYS A 473 -23.70 -10.44 -22.03
C LYS A 473 -23.15 -11.64 -21.26
N TYR A 474 -22.41 -12.52 -21.94
CA TYR A 474 -21.76 -13.64 -21.29
C TYR A 474 -20.76 -13.13 -20.24
N ASP A 475 -19.89 -12.18 -20.60
CA ASP A 475 -18.91 -11.57 -19.69
C ASP A 475 -19.59 -10.98 -18.43
N ILE A 476 -20.77 -10.36 -18.57
CA ILE A 476 -21.56 -9.85 -17.45
C ILE A 476 -22.03 -10.98 -16.52
N VAL A 477 -22.60 -12.06 -17.08
CA VAL A 477 -23.06 -13.21 -16.29
C VAL A 477 -21.89 -13.88 -15.57
N GLU A 478 -20.78 -14.07 -16.27
CA GLU A 478 -19.57 -14.64 -15.69
C GLU A 478 -19.04 -13.78 -14.54
N LYS A 479 -18.96 -12.46 -14.72
CA LYS A 479 -18.48 -11.54 -13.67
C LYS A 479 -19.40 -11.50 -12.45
N LEU A 480 -20.71 -11.47 -12.64
CA LEU A 480 -21.68 -11.56 -11.53
C LEU A 480 -21.47 -12.85 -10.74
N ALA A 481 -21.23 -13.95 -11.44
CA ALA A 481 -20.95 -15.25 -10.83
C ALA A 481 -19.60 -15.26 -10.07
N GLN A 482 -18.56 -14.62 -10.62
CA GLN A 482 -17.26 -14.41 -9.95
C GLN A 482 -17.39 -13.61 -8.66
N MET A 483 -18.32 -12.66 -8.60
CA MET A 483 -18.60 -11.86 -7.41
C MET A 483 -19.53 -12.55 -6.40
N GLY A 484 -19.96 -13.80 -6.66
CA GLY A 484 -20.90 -14.52 -5.80
C GLY A 484 -22.34 -14.03 -5.89
N ARG A 485 -22.67 -13.14 -6.85
CA ARG A 485 -24.04 -12.65 -7.11
C ARG A 485 -24.81 -13.66 -7.98
N LEU A 486 -24.91 -14.90 -7.52
CA LEU A 486 -25.39 -16.04 -8.31
C LEU A 486 -26.86 -15.89 -8.75
N ASP A 487 -27.76 -15.48 -7.86
CA ASP A 487 -29.17 -15.23 -8.19
C ASP A 487 -29.33 -14.22 -9.33
N GLU A 488 -28.55 -13.16 -9.27
CA GLU A 488 -28.58 -12.12 -10.29
C GLU A 488 -28.01 -12.64 -11.61
N ALA A 489 -26.88 -13.34 -11.59
CA ALA A 489 -26.32 -13.96 -12.78
C ALA A 489 -27.31 -14.93 -13.45
N ILE A 490 -28.02 -15.74 -12.66
CA ILE A 490 -29.08 -16.65 -13.13
C ILE A 490 -30.24 -15.86 -13.73
N SER A 491 -30.71 -14.80 -13.08
CA SER A 491 -31.82 -13.96 -13.57
C SER A 491 -31.54 -13.32 -14.93
N ARG A 492 -30.26 -13.21 -15.30
CA ARG A 492 -29.80 -12.63 -16.56
C ARG A 492 -29.62 -13.66 -17.68
N LEU A 493 -29.63 -14.97 -17.40
CA LEU A 493 -29.53 -16.02 -18.44
C LEU A 493 -30.49 -15.85 -19.63
N PRO A 494 -31.77 -15.42 -19.45
CA PRO A 494 -32.68 -15.21 -20.58
C PRO A 494 -32.22 -14.17 -21.59
N MET A 495 -31.21 -13.34 -21.26
CA MET A 495 -30.64 -12.38 -22.18
C MET A 495 -29.63 -13.00 -23.15
N LEU A 496 -29.07 -14.16 -22.84
CA LEU A 496 -28.03 -14.83 -23.65
C LEU A 496 -28.63 -15.56 -24.85
N ASP A 497 -27.82 -15.80 -25.88
CA ASP A 497 -28.22 -16.75 -26.92
C ASP A 497 -28.11 -18.20 -26.43
N LYS A 498 -28.59 -19.17 -27.22
CA LYS A 498 -28.62 -20.58 -26.79
C LYS A 498 -27.24 -21.14 -26.44
N ASN A 499 -26.22 -20.78 -27.21
CA ASN A 499 -24.87 -21.31 -27.03
C ASN A 499 -24.20 -20.66 -25.80
N GLU A 500 -24.44 -19.37 -25.58
CA GLU A 500 -23.91 -18.66 -24.42
C GLU A 500 -24.62 -19.02 -23.13
N THR A 501 -25.94 -19.19 -23.18
CA THR A 501 -26.75 -19.71 -22.05
C THR A 501 -26.17 -21.04 -21.58
N HIS A 502 -25.80 -21.88 -22.54
CA HIS A 502 -25.23 -23.18 -22.27
C HIS A 502 -23.90 -23.10 -21.51
N PHE A 503 -22.94 -22.28 -21.98
CA PHE A 503 -21.67 -22.06 -21.26
C PHE A 503 -21.88 -21.39 -19.89
N ALA A 504 -22.76 -20.40 -19.83
CA ALA A 504 -23.02 -19.65 -18.59
C ALA A 504 -23.67 -20.53 -17.52
N ILE A 505 -24.62 -21.39 -17.90
CA ILE A 505 -25.20 -22.36 -16.96
C ILE A 505 -24.12 -23.27 -16.41
N LYS A 506 -23.19 -23.75 -17.24
CA LYS A 506 -22.09 -24.61 -16.79
C LYS A 506 -21.24 -23.95 -15.71
N ASP A 507 -20.78 -22.72 -15.96
CA ASP A 507 -19.95 -21.98 -15.00
C ASP A 507 -20.72 -21.64 -13.73
N LEU A 508 -22.00 -21.25 -13.85
CA LEU A 508 -22.87 -21.00 -12.72
C LEU A 508 -23.14 -22.25 -11.88
N GLY A 509 -23.34 -23.40 -12.53
CA GLY A 509 -23.54 -24.68 -11.86
C GLY A 509 -22.37 -25.07 -10.97
N TRP A 510 -21.15 -24.90 -11.47
CA TRP A 510 -19.94 -25.12 -10.68
C TRP A 510 -19.87 -24.18 -9.47
N ARG A 511 -20.12 -22.89 -9.68
CA ARG A 511 -20.08 -21.89 -8.59
C ARG A 511 -21.16 -22.10 -7.55
N LEU A 512 -22.36 -22.53 -7.94
CA LEU A 512 -23.43 -22.90 -7.00
C LEU A 512 -22.99 -24.07 -6.11
N VAL A 513 -22.34 -25.10 -6.66
CA VAL A 513 -21.76 -26.19 -5.86
C VAL A 513 -20.65 -25.67 -4.94
N GLU A 514 -19.80 -24.74 -5.40
CA GLU A 514 -18.76 -24.14 -4.57
C GLU A 514 -19.32 -23.30 -3.41
N ALA A 515 -20.46 -22.65 -3.63
CA ALA A 515 -21.19 -21.87 -2.64
C ALA A 515 -22.01 -22.75 -1.66
N GLY A 516 -22.06 -24.08 -1.87
CA GLY A 516 -22.83 -24.99 -1.02
C GLY A 516 -24.31 -25.11 -1.40
N GLU A 517 -24.66 -24.74 -2.63
CA GLU A 517 -26.02 -24.78 -3.18
C GLU A 517 -26.18 -25.79 -4.34
N PRO A 518 -25.81 -27.07 -4.15
CA PRO A 518 -25.79 -28.05 -5.24
C PRO A 518 -27.19 -28.35 -5.82
N TYR A 519 -28.25 -28.22 -5.03
CA TYR A 519 -29.63 -28.37 -5.51
C TYR A 519 -30.03 -27.26 -6.49
N ALA A 520 -29.61 -26.02 -6.22
CA ALA A 520 -29.81 -24.90 -7.15
C ALA A 520 -29.03 -25.13 -8.46
N ALA A 521 -27.83 -25.73 -8.40
CA ALA A 521 -27.10 -26.15 -9.60
C ALA A 521 -27.90 -27.17 -10.43
N ILE A 522 -28.53 -28.15 -9.77
CA ILE A 522 -29.34 -29.16 -10.47
C ILE A 522 -30.57 -28.53 -11.13
N GLU A 523 -31.27 -27.65 -10.41
CA GLU A 523 -32.42 -26.91 -10.94
C GLU A 523 -32.01 -26.03 -12.13
N LEU A 524 -30.86 -25.38 -12.04
CA LEU A 524 -30.29 -24.60 -13.15
C LEU A 524 -30.01 -25.49 -14.38
N GLY A 525 -29.43 -26.67 -14.17
CA GLY A 525 -29.16 -27.66 -15.22
C GLY A 525 -30.41 -28.20 -15.92
N ALA A 526 -31.53 -28.27 -15.21
CA ALA A 526 -32.81 -28.69 -15.78
C ALA A 526 -33.27 -27.74 -16.90
N ASN A 527 -32.84 -26.47 -16.86
CA ASN A 527 -33.17 -25.43 -17.83
C ASN A 527 -32.15 -25.26 -18.97
N ILE A 528 -31.11 -26.13 -19.06
CA ILE A 528 -30.13 -26.05 -20.16
C ILE A 528 -30.85 -26.24 -21.51
N PRO A 529 -30.74 -25.27 -22.44
CA PRO A 529 -31.25 -25.43 -23.79
C PRO A 529 -30.58 -26.64 -24.45
N THR A 530 -31.34 -27.42 -25.22
CA THR A 530 -30.78 -28.47 -26.06
C THR A 530 -29.71 -27.86 -26.96
N PRO A 531 -28.42 -28.25 -26.82
CA PRO A 531 -27.36 -27.67 -27.63
C PRO A 531 -27.58 -28.02 -29.10
N ASP A 532 -26.98 -27.24 -30.00
CA ASP A 532 -26.86 -27.64 -31.40
C ASP A 532 -26.24 -29.05 -31.47
N PRO A 533 -26.72 -29.98 -32.33
CA PRO A 533 -26.13 -31.31 -32.48
C PRO A 533 -24.63 -31.31 -32.76
N SER A 534 -24.04 -30.20 -33.22
CA SER A 534 -22.59 -30.04 -33.34
C SER A 534 -21.84 -29.85 -32.00
N MET A 535 -22.55 -29.59 -30.89
CA MET A 535 -22.02 -29.34 -29.54
C MET A 535 -22.37 -30.44 -28.52
N ILE A 536 -22.50 -31.69 -28.97
CA ILE A 536 -22.86 -32.86 -28.12
C ILE A 536 -22.00 -32.96 -26.84
N ILE A 537 -20.73 -32.57 -26.89
CA ILE A 537 -19.78 -32.74 -25.77
C ILE A 537 -20.17 -31.88 -24.55
N THR A 538 -20.98 -30.84 -24.73
CA THR A 538 -21.25 -29.88 -23.66
C THR A 538 -22.65 -30.02 -23.05
N GLY A 539 -23.56 -30.83 -23.62
CA GLY A 539 -24.97 -30.95 -23.23
C GLY A 539 -25.30 -31.23 -21.75
N PRO A 540 -26.59 -31.19 -21.36
CA PRO A 540 -27.11 -31.54 -20.04
C PRO A 540 -26.37 -32.69 -19.33
N ALA A 541 -26.09 -33.79 -20.03
CA ALA A 541 -25.35 -34.91 -19.45
C ALA A 541 -23.94 -34.52 -18.96
N SER A 542 -23.21 -33.74 -19.76
CA SER A 542 -21.87 -33.22 -19.45
C SER A 542 -21.92 -32.24 -18.27
N TYR A 543 -22.94 -31.38 -18.25
CA TYR A 543 -23.20 -30.47 -17.15
C TYR A 543 -23.41 -31.20 -15.82
N PHE A 544 -24.38 -32.11 -15.75
CA PHE A 544 -24.72 -32.82 -14.52
C PHE A 544 -23.55 -33.68 -14.04
N SER A 545 -22.83 -34.33 -14.95
CA SER A 545 -21.59 -35.05 -14.63
C SER A 545 -20.55 -34.13 -13.96
N GLY A 546 -20.36 -32.92 -14.48
CA GLY A 546 -19.49 -31.91 -13.87
C GLY A 546 -19.96 -31.44 -12.49
N VAL A 547 -21.25 -31.12 -12.35
CA VAL A 547 -21.87 -30.69 -11.07
C VAL A 547 -21.75 -31.77 -10.01
N PHE A 548 -22.14 -33.02 -10.32
CA PHE A 548 -22.00 -34.14 -9.39
C PHE A 548 -20.55 -34.47 -9.08
N GLY A 549 -19.63 -34.35 -10.05
CA GLY A 549 -18.20 -34.59 -9.84
C GLY A 549 -17.59 -33.60 -8.86
N LEU A 550 -17.95 -32.33 -8.98
CA LEU A 550 -17.53 -31.28 -8.05
C LEU A 550 -18.17 -31.47 -6.68
N TRP A 551 -19.47 -31.78 -6.63
CA TRP A 551 -20.19 -32.03 -5.37
C TRP A 551 -19.59 -33.22 -4.62
N ALA A 552 -19.40 -34.37 -5.28
CA ALA A 552 -18.74 -35.55 -4.73
C ALA A 552 -17.31 -35.28 -4.23
N SER A 553 -16.62 -34.32 -4.84
CA SER A 553 -15.26 -33.94 -4.46
C SER A 553 -15.21 -33.07 -3.21
N ARG A 554 -16.25 -32.26 -2.96
CA ARG A 554 -16.35 -31.39 -1.78
C ARG A 554 -17.02 -32.10 -0.60
N ASP A 555 -18.16 -32.74 -0.85
CA ASP A 555 -18.95 -33.42 0.16
C ASP A 555 -19.62 -34.68 -0.41
N PRO A 556 -18.88 -35.81 -0.47
CA PRO A 556 -19.40 -37.07 -0.99
C PRO A 556 -20.53 -37.64 -0.12
N GLN A 557 -20.55 -37.36 1.19
CA GLN A 557 -21.59 -37.83 2.09
C GLN A 557 -22.90 -37.09 1.81
N GLN A 558 -22.86 -35.77 1.68
CA GLN A 558 -24.03 -34.98 1.33
C GLN A 558 -24.61 -35.38 -0.03
N LEU A 559 -23.78 -35.63 -1.04
CA LEU A 559 -24.26 -36.12 -2.34
C LEU A 559 -24.92 -37.51 -2.20
N PHE A 560 -24.37 -38.41 -1.39
CA PHE A 560 -24.96 -39.73 -1.12
C PHE A 560 -26.33 -39.60 -0.43
N ASP A 561 -26.41 -38.81 0.64
CA ASP A 561 -27.66 -38.55 1.37
C ASP A 561 -28.73 -37.93 0.45
N SER A 562 -28.28 -37.16 -0.55
CA SER A 562 -29.14 -36.50 -1.53
C SER A 562 -29.69 -37.44 -2.61
N LEU A 563 -29.14 -38.64 -2.82
CA LEU A 563 -29.55 -39.53 -3.91
C LEU A 563 -31.06 -39.82 -3.90
N GLN A 564 -31.66 -40.03 -2.74
CA GLN A 564 -33.10 -40.31 -2.65
C GLN A 564 -33.98 -39.08 -2.89
N SER A 565 -33.43 -37.88 -2.68
CA SER A 565 -34.14 -36.60 -2.89
C SER A 565 -34.20 -36.17 -4.36
N LEU A 566 -33.34 -36.72 -5.22
CA LEU A 566 -33.36 -36.45 -6.65
C LEU A 566 -34.59 -37.13 -7.28
N THR A 567 -35.43 -36.32 -7.92
CA THR A 567 -36.71 -36.74 -8.51
C THR A 567 -36.52 -37.55 -9.79
N SER A 568 -35.56 -37.17 -10.63
CA SER A 568 -35.22 -37.87 -11.87
C SER A 568 -34.43 -39.16 -11.57
N PRO A 569 -34.91 -40.35 -12.00
CA PRO A 569 -34.14 -41.58 -11.92
C PRO A 569 -32.79 -41.49 -12.65
N LEU A 570 -32.74 -40.74 -13.75
CA LEU A 570 -31.52 -40.56 -14.54
C LEU A 570 -30.46 -39.75 -13.77
N LEU A 571 -30.87 -38.64 -13.16
CA LEU A 571 -29.99 -37.85 -12.30
C LEU A 571 -29.49 -38.66 -11.10
N ARG A 572 -30.35 -39.51 -10.50
CA ARG A 572 -29.94 -40.44 -9.44
C ARG A 572 -28.81 -41.37 -9.89
N SER A 573 -28.96 -42.00 -11.05
CA SER A 573 -27.94 -42.90 -11.59
C SER A 573 -26.64 -42.18 -11.94
N MET A 574 -26.72 -40.97 -12.50
CA MET A 574 -25.54 -40.16 -12.79
C MET A 574 -24.78 -39.78 -11.51
N ALA A 575 -25.50 -39.33 -10.48
CA ALA A 575 -24.93 -39.02 -9.17
C ALA A 575 -24.30 -40.26 -8.51
N ALA A 576 -25.01 -41.40 -8.51
CA ALA A 576 -24.52 -42.66 -7.97
C ALA A 576 -23.26 -43.15 -8.69
N ARG A 577 -23.24 -43.15 -10.03
CA ARG A 577 -22.06 -43.51 -10.83
C ARG A 577 -20.88 -42.60 -10.51
N THR A 578 -21.12 -41.30 -10.35
CA THR A 578 -20.08 -40.32 -10.02
C THR A 578 -19.48 -40.58 -8.64
N LEU A 579 -20.30 -40.87 -7.63
CA LEU A 579 -19.86 -41.28 -6.29
C LEU A 579 -19.01 -42.55 -6.32
N ILE A 580 -19.46 -43.60 -7.02
CA ILE A 580 -18.74 -44.87 -7.13
C ILE A 580 -17.37 -44.65 -7.78
N ASN A 581 -17.32 -43.91 -8.89
CA ASN A 581 -16.07 -43.61 -9.60
C ASN A 581 -15.12 -42.78 -8.73
N ARG A 582 -15.65 -41.78 -8.01
CA ARG A 582 -14.86 -40.97 -7.08
C ARG A 582 -14.30 -41.81 -5.95
N HIS A 583 -15.12 -42.67 -5.33
CA HIS A 583 -14.69 -43.57 -4.26
C HIS A 583 -13.59 -44.54 -4.71
N LYS A 584 -13.70 -45.13 -5.91
CA LYS A 584 -12.65 -45.97 -6.50
C LYS A 584 -11.31 -45.23 -6.64
N SER A 585 -11.35 -43.95 -7.00
CA SER A 585 -10.14 -43.12 -7.10
C SER A 585 -9.62 -42.66 -5.74
N ARG A 586 -10.52 -42.41 -4.78
CA ARG A 586 -10.23 -41.90 -3.44
C ARG A 586 -11.36 -42.34 -2.49
N PRO A 587 -11.13 -43.35 -1.63
CA PRO A 587 -12.17 -43.86 -0.73
C PRO A 587 -12.59 -42.79 0.29
N THR A 588 -13.82 -42.27 0.15
CA THR A 588 -14.37 -41.20 1.02
C THR A 588 -15.71 -41.55 1.68
N LEU A 589 -16.29 -42.69 1.33
CA LEU A 589 -17.58 -43.19 1.83
C LEU A 589 -17.40 -44.56 2.48
N SER A 590 -18.40 -45.04 3.21
CA SER A 590 -18.41 -46.42 3.71
C SER A 590 -18.67 -47.41 2.56
N GLU A 591 -18.18 -48.65 2.69
CA GLU A 591 -18.47 -49.73 1.74
C GLU A 591 -19.98 -50.00 1.62
N GLU A 592 -20.74 -49.81 2.71
CA GLU A 592 -22.20 -49.95 2.71
C GLU A 592 -22.87 -48.87 1.86
N SER A 593 -22.44 -47.61 2.00
CA SER A 593 -22.91 -46.50 1.16
C SER A 593 -22.60 -46.73 -0.32
N ILE A 594 -21.43 -47.28 -0.64
CA ILE A 594 -21.08 -47.60 -2.03
C ILE A 594 -21.95 -48.74 -2.57
N LYS A 595 -22.19 -49.78 -1.79
CA LYS A 595 -23.08 -50.87 -2.18
C LYS A 595 -24.52 -50.39 -2.42
N ASP A 596 -25.01 -49.44 -1.63
CA ASP A 596 -26.32 -48.82 -1.83
C ASP A 596 -26.36 -47.97 -3.10
N ALA A 597 -25.30 -47.20 -3.39
CA ALA A 597 -25.17 -46.46 -4.64
C ALA A 597 -25.10 -47.40 -5.87
N GLU A 598 -24.38 -48.52 -5.78
CA GLU A 598 -24.30 -49.55 -6.82
C GLU A 598 -25.67 -50.20 -7.06
N LYS A 599 -26.43 -50.47 -5.99
CA LYS A 599 -27.79 -50.97 -6.09
C LYS A 599 -28.69 -49.99 -6.85
N LEU A 600 -28.66 -48.70 -6.51
CA LEU A 600 -29.42 -47.67 -7.23
C LEU A 600 -29.04 -47.60 -8.71
N LEU A 601 -27.75 -47.66 -9.04
CA LEU A 601 -27.27 -47.69 -10.42
C LEU A 601 -27.73 -48.94 -11.19
N SER A 602 -27.89 -50.08 -10.49
CA SER A 602 -28.41 -51.32 -11.10
C SER A 602 -29.93 -51.30 -11.35
N GLU A 603 -30.69 -50.55 -10.52
CA GLU A 603 -32.14 -50.35 -10.70
C GLU A 603 -32.44 -49.46 -11.91
N TYR A 604 -31.54 -48.53 -12.24
CA TYR A 604 -31.66 -47.58 -13.34
C TYR A 604 -30.34 -47.49 -14.13
N PRO A 605 -29.99 -48.50 -14.94
CA PRO A 605 -28.72 -48.53 -15.65
C PRO A 605 -28.62 -47.36 -16.62
N ILE A 606 -27.49 -46.64 -16.55
CA ILE A 606 -27.14 -45.59 -17.51
C ILE A 606 -26.07 -46.09 -18.47
N THR A 607 -26.24 -45.75 -19.75
CA THR A 607 -25.27 -46.05 -20.80
C THR A 607 -23.93 -45.33 -20.56
N GLU A 608 -22.84 -45.95 -21.02
CA GLU A 608 -21.54 -45.29 -21.03
C GLU A 608 -21.41 -44.25 -22.14
N ASN A 609 -22.29 -44.31 -23.15
CA ASN A 609 -22.28 -43.38 -24.26
C ASN A 609 -22.97 -42.07 -23.87
N MET A 610 -22.18 -41.00 -23.71
CA MET A 610 -22.68 -39.67 -23.37
C MET A 610 -23.76 -39.14 -24.31
N HIS A 611 -23.76 -39.55 -25.58
CA HIS A 611 -24.79 -39.11 -26.53
C HIS A 611 -26.13 -39.79 -26.27
N LEU A 612 -26.13 -41.09 -25.97
CA LEU A 612 -27.36 -41.80 -25.58
C LEU A 612 -27.89 -41.28 -24.23
N LEU A 613 -27.00 -40.93 -23.30
CA LEU A 613 -27.38 -40.31 -22.03
C LEU A 613 -28.07 -38.96 -22.23
N GLU A 614 -27.60 -38.17 -23.19
CA GLU A 614 -28.19 -36.89 -23.58
C GLU A 614 -29.59 -37.08 -24.19
N LEU A 615 -29.79 -38.10 -25.05
CA LEU A 615 -31.11 -38.43 -25.58
C LEU A 615 -32.07 -38.89 -24.48
N GLN A 616 -31.61 -39.73 -23.53
CA GLN A 616 -32.42 -40.14 -22.38
C GLN A 616 -32.87 -38.95 -21.52
N LEU A 617 -32.00 -37.96 -21.30
CA LEU A 617 -32.35 -36.72 -20.59
C LEU A 617 -33.39 -35.89 -21.35
N GLN A 618 -33.33 -35.87 -22.68
CA GLN A 618 -34.31 -35.14 -23.50
C GLN A 618 -35.67 -35.83 -23.52
N ASP A 619 -35.70 -37.16 -23.55
CA ASP A 619 -36.92 -37.97 -23.47
C ASP A 619 -37.63 -37.81 -22.12
N GLU A 620 -36.88 -37.85 -21.02
CA GLU A 620 -37.43 -37.63 -19.67
C GLU A 620 -38.03 -36.22 -19.51
N LYS A 621 -37.47 -35.22 -20.20
CA LYS A 621 -38.02 -33.86 -20.27
C LYS A 621 -39.21 -33.72 -21.23
N GLY A 622 -39.57 -34.77 -21.97
CA GLY A 622 -40.62 -34.77 -23.00
C GLY A 622 -40.27 -33.92 -24.22
N LEU A 623 -38.98 -33.68 -24.48
CA LEU A 623 -38.50 -32.89 -25.63
C LEU A 623 -38.37 -33.75 -26.90
N ILE A 624 -38.11 -35.04 -26.74
CA ILE A 624 -38.11 -36.05 -27.79
C ILE A 624 -38.94 -37.25 -27.32
N ASP A 625 -39.36 -38.09 -28.25
CA ASP A 625 -39.94 -39.40 -27.98
C ASP A 625 -38.96 -40.44 -28.53
N LEU A 626 -38.19 -41.06 -27.64
CA LEU A 626 -37.17 -42.05 -28.02
C LEU A 626 -37.77 -43.23 -28.77
N ASP A 627 -39.02 -43.63 -28.48
CA ASP A 627 -39.70 -44.74 -29.14
C ASP A 627 -40.04 -44.41 -30.61
N GLN A 628 -40.04 -43.13 -30.99
CA GLN A 628 -40.29 -42.67 -32.35
C GLN A 628 -39.03 -42.30 -33.15
N MET A 629 -37.85 -42.28 -32.52
CA MET A 629 -36.60 -41.98 -33.22
C MET A 629 -36.02 -43.22 -33.91
N VAL A 630 -35.65 -43.07 -35.19
CA VAL A 630 -34.84 -44.07 -35.89
C VAL A 630 -33.39 -43.91 -35.45
N LEU A 631 -33.00 -44.66 -34.43
CA LEU A 631 -31.62 -44.70 -33.96
C LEU A 631 -30.75 -45.55 -34.90
N PRO A 632 -29.45 -45.22 -35.07
CA PRO A 632 -28.49 -46.11 -35.71
C PRO A 632 -28.55 -47.51 -35.09
N SER A 633 -28.47 -48.57 -35.89
CA SER A 633 -28.65 -49.94 -35.39
C SER A 633 -27.64 -50.35 -34.30
N ASP A 634 -26.47 -49.73 -34.31
CA ASP A 634 -25.40 -49.87 -33.32
C ASP A 634 -25.68 -49.15 -31.99
N TRP A 635 -26.76 -48.37 -31.90
CA TRP A 635 -27.19 -47.64 -30.70
C TRP A 635 -28.45 -48.24 -30.05
N VAL A 636 -29.09 -49.19 -30.73
CA VAL A 636 -30.34 -49.86 -30.29
C VAL A 636 -30.05 -51.03 -29.33
N GLU A 637 -28.87 -51.65 -29.44
CA GLU A 637 -28.33 -52.59 -28.44
C GLU A 637 -27.80 -51.86 -27.20
#